data_AF-A0A3B9JYL0-F1
#
_entry.id   AF-A0A3B9JYL0-F1
#
_cell.length_a   1.000
_cell.length_b   1.000
_cell.length_c   1.000
_cell.angle_alpha   90.00
_cell.angle_beta   90.00
_cell.angle_gamma   90.00
#
_symmetry.space_group_name_H-M   'P 1'
#
loop_
_entity.id
_entity.type
_entity.pdbx_description
1 polymer ?
#
loop_
_entity_poly.entity_id
_entity_poly.type
_entity_poly.pdbx_seq_one_letter_code
_entity_poly.pdbx_strand_id
1 'polypeptide(L)' 'MRERSEITSWLTDMDGVLWHEGKAIPGAPELVKKWLEAETKFLVLTNNSIYTP' A
#
# COMPACT_ATOMS: atom_id res chain seq x y z
N MET A 1 -12.62 17.71 -9.44
CA MET A 1 -12.11 16.33 -9.33
C MET A 1 -10.77 16.30 -10.06
N ARG A 2 -9.73 15.67 -9.50
CA ARG A 2 -8.42 15.58 -10.16
C ARG A 2 -8.44 14.42 -11.17
N GLU A 3 -7.75 14.56 -12.29
CA GLU A 3 -7.56 13.43 -13.21
C GLU A 3 -6.67 12.37 -12.57
N ARG A 4 -6.99 11.09 -12.78
CA ARG A 4 -6.23 9.99 -12.16
C ARG A 4 -4.78 9.95 -12.63
N SER A 5 -4.51 10.44 -13.83
CA SER A 5 -3.16 10.58 -14.39
C SER A 5 -2.30 11.60 -13.65
N GLU A 6 -2.87 12.50 -12.85
CA GLU A 6 -2.12 13.46 -12.04
C GLU A 6 -1.57 12.85 -10.73
N ILE A 7 -2.03 11.66 -10.34
CA ILE A 7 -1.60 10.99 -9.11
C ILE A 7 -0.24 10.33 -9.37
N THR A 8 0.81 10.87 -8.75
CA THR A 8 2.18 10.38 -8.91
C THR A 8 2.66 9.53 -7.73
N SER A 9 1.89 9.45 -6.66
CA SER A 9 2.22 8.68 -5.46
C SER A 9 1.00 8.21 -4.67
N TRP A 10 1.19 7.15 -3.88
CA TRP A 10 0.17 6.57 -3.00
C TRP A 10 0.58 6.64 -1.54
N LEU A 11 -0.38 6.94 -0.67
CA LEU A 11 -0.28 6.74 0.78
C LEU A 11 -1.34 5.71 1.15
N THR A 12 -0.94 4.62 1.80
CA THR A 12 -1.85 3.53 2.17
C THR A 12 -1.64 3.10 3.61
N ASP A 13 -2.72 2.66 4.26
CA ASP A 13 -2.63 1.95 5.53
C ASP A 13 -2.25 0.48 5.30
N MET A 14 -1.96 -0.23 6.39
CA MET A 14 -1.62 -1.65 6.42
C MET A 14 -2.81 -2.50 6.88
N ASP A 15 -3.24 -2.36 8.14
CA ASP A 15 -4.29 -3.20 8.72
C ASP A 15 -5.67 -2.86 8.14
N GLY A 16 -6.39 -3.88 7.69
CA GLY A 16 -7.67 -3.74 6.98
C GLY A 16 -7.54 -3.32 5.51
N VAL A 17 -6.33 -3.01 5.02
CA VAL A 17 -6.10 -2.60 3.62
C VAL A 17 -5.17 -3.57 2.88
N LEU A 18 -3.99 -3.84 3.43
CA LEU A 18 -3.01 -4.79 2.88
C LEU A 18 -2.96 -6.08 3.71
N TRP A 19 -3.34 -6.02 4.98
CA TRP A 19 -3.19 -7.09 5.95
C TRP A 19 -4.46 -7.25 6.79
N HIS A 20 -4.85 -8.48 7.10
CA HIS A 20 -5.97 -8.75 7.99
C HIS A 20 -5.77 -10.09 8.70
N GLU A 21 -5.90 -10.12 10.03
CA GLU A 21 -5.83 -11.36 10.84
C GLU A 21 -4.57 -12.22 10.57
N GLY A 22 -3.40 -11.59 10.44
CA GLY A 22 -2.14 -12.32 10.27
C GLY A 22 -1.88 -12.84 8.85
N LYS A 23 -2.68 -12.43 7.87
CA LYS A 23 -2.51 -12.77 6.45
C LYS A 23 -2.63 -11.52 5.58
N ALA A 24 -1.91 -11.54 4.45
CA ALA A 24 -2.11 -10.54 3.42
C ALA A 24 -3.51 -10.66 2.82
N ILE A 25 -4.14 -9.51 2.53
CA ILE A 25 -5.40 -9.48 1.80
C ILE A 25 -5.15 -9.93 0.35
N PRO A 26 -6.02 -10.76 -0.26
CA PRO A 26 -5.85 -11.18 -1.65
C PRO A 26 -5.70 -9.98 -2.60
N GLY A 27 -4.67 -9.98 -3.45
CA GLY A 27 -4.37 -8.86 -4.35
C GLY A 27 -3.42 -7.81 -3.77
N ALA A 28 -3.22 -7.76 -2.46
CA ALA A 28 -2.31 -6.80 -1.84
C ALA A 28 -0.84 -7.05 -2.22
N PRO A 29 -0.31 -8.29 -2.22
CA PRO A 29 1.04 -8.57 -2.69
C PRO A 29 1.24 -8.19 -4.16
N GLU A 30 0.26 -8.47 -5.01
CA GLU A 30 0.28 -8.15 -6.44
C GLU A 30 0.26 -6.64 -6.68
N LEU A 31 -0.52 -5.89 -5.89
CA LEU A 31 -0.57 -4.43 -5.93
C LEU A 31 0.79 -3.81 -5.57
N VAL A 32 1.38 -4.23 -4.45
CA VAL A 32 2.69 -3.72 -4.00
C VAL A 32 3.77 -4.06 -5.03
N LYS A 33 3.77 -5.30 -5.54
CA LYS A 33 4.68 -5.72 -6.61
C LYS A 33 4.54 -4.83 -7.85
N LYS A 34 3.31 -4.54 -8.28
CA LYS A 34 3.06 -3.66 -9.42
C LYS A 34 3.57 -2.24 -9.19
N TRP A 35 3.42 -1.69 -7.98
CA TRP A 35 3.99 -0.37 -7.66
C TRP A 35 5.51 -0.37 -7.70
N LEU A 36 6.16 -1.42 -7.18
CA LEU A 36 7.61 -1.58 -7.25
C LEU A 36 8.11 -1.69 -8.69
N GLU A 37 7.49 -2.54 -9.50
CA GLU A 37 7.86 -2.75 -10.91
C GLU A 37 7.64 -1.50 -11.77
N ALA A 38 6.61 -0.70 -11.46
CA ALA A 38 6.31 0.54 -12.15
C ALA A 38 7.02 1.76 -11.55
N GLU A 39 7.94 1.58 -10.60
CA GLU A 39 8.62 2.66 -9.85
C GLU A 39 7.64 3.71 -9.28
N THR A 40 6.42 3.28 -8.96
CA THR A 40 5.39 4.15 -8.40
C THR A 40 5.76 4.47 -6.96
N LYS A 41 5.84 5.75 -6.62
CA LYS A 41 6.15 6.16 -5.24
C LYS A 41 4.98 5.79 -4.33
N PHE A 42 5.26 5.07 -3.25
CA PHE A 42 4.26 4.82 -2.22
C PHE A 42 4.85 4.85 -0.82
N LEU A 43 3.99 5.13 0.16
CA LEU A 43 4.29 5.01 1.58
C LEU A 43 3.18 4.18 2.23
N VAL A 44 3.58 3.13 2.94
CA VAL A 44 2.70 2.44 3.89
C VAL A 44 2.85 3.14 5.23
N LEU A 45 1.79 3.78 5.71
CA LEU A 45 1.77 4.48 6.99
C LEU A 45 0.67 3.86 7.85
N THR A 46 1.08 3.18 8.91
CA THR A 46 0.17 2.52 9.84
C THR A 46 0.45 2.93 11.27
N ASN A 47 -0.60 2.95 12.09
CA ASN A 47 -0.49 3.19 13.53
C ASN A 47 -0.16 1.90 14.30
N ASN A 48 -0.09 0.75 13.63
CA ASN A 48 0.28 -0.50 14.27
C ASN A 48 1.77 -0.50 14.65
N SER A 49 2.05 -0.56 15.96
CA SER A 49 3.40 -0.48 16.52
C SER A 49 4.11 -1.83 16.64
N ILE A 50 3.50 -2.93 16.18
CA ILE A 50 4.09 -4.28 16.27
C ILE A 50 5.28 -4.41 15.30
N TYR A 51 5.17 -3.80 14.12
CA TYR A 51 6.18 -3.83 13.07
C TYR A 51 6.74 -2.42 12.85
N THR A 52 7.70 -2.04 13.67
CA THR A 52 8.48 -0.80 13.47
C THR A 52 9.70 -1.10 12.58
N PRO A 53 10.24 -0.10 11.85
CA PRO A 53 11.53 -0.23 11.16
C PRO A 53 12.66 -0.73 12.06
#